data_AF-F8GYW4-F1
#
_entry.id   AF-F8GYW4-F1
#
_cell.length_a   1.000
_cell.length_b   1.000
_cell.length_c   1.000
_cell.angle_alpha   90.00
_cell.angle_beta   90.00
_cell.angle_gamma   90.00
#
_symmetry.space_group_name_H-M   'P 1'
#
loop_
_entity.id
_entity.type
_entity.pdbx_description
1 polymer ?
#
loop_
_entity_poly.entity_id
_entity_poly.type
_entity_poly.pdbx_seq_one_letter_code
_entity_poly.pdbx_strand_id
1 'polypeptide(L)'
;MSTDSNGLLLYPPALVEGQVLPAVRFASCYEFRIVDRRTGTKVSDFVGSMCALFERRVGTLQRLKLATGGTLLCWPIRYTKFVDPGRFRLVDTDIELEPTMLDMTDWCCPARRLVMRQEVRYRNQQQVADVLEID
;
A
#
# COMPACT_ATOMS: atom_id res chain seq x y z
N MET A 1 -2.05 -5.98 -20.58
CA MET A 1 -2.85 -6.48 -19.45
C MET A 1 -2.76 -5.44 -18.34
N SER A 2 -3.79 -4.62 -18.19
CA SER A 2 -3.92 -3.68 -17.07
C SER A 2 -4.25 -4.49 -15.82
N THR A 3 -3.37 -4.50 -14.83
CA THR A 3 -3.72 -4.95 -13.49
C THR A 3 -4.24 -3.75 -12.73
N ASP A 4 -5.49 -3.37 -13.01
CA ASP A 4 -6.25 -2.48 -12.13
C ASP A 4 -6.52 -3.25 -10.84
N SER A 5 -5.54 -3.26 -9.94
CA SER A 5 -5.71 -3.83 -8.61
C SER A 5 -6.31 -2.77 -7.70
N ASN A 6 -7.21 -3.16 -6.79
CA ASN A 6 -7.84 -2.25 -5.81
C ASN A 6 -6.85 -1.80 -4.71
N GLY A 7 -5.61 -1.47 -5.06
CA GLY A 7 -4.51 -1.19 -4.14
C GLY A 7 -3.85 -2.44 -3.54
N LEU A 8 -4.38 -3.63 -3.85
CA LEU A 8 -3.81 -4.91 -3.44
C LEU A 8 -2.68 -5.34 -4.37
N LEU A 9 -1.53 -5.71 -3.79
CA LEU A 9 -0.41 -6.23 -4.55
C LEU A 9 -0.43 -7.75 -4.63
N LEU A 10 -0.63 -8.24 -5.84
CA LEU A 10 -0.54 -9.65 -6.15
C LEU A 10 0.89 -10.03 -6.49
N TYR A 11 1.34 -11.13 -5.89
CA TYR A 11 2.64 -11.73 -6.15
C TYR A 11 2.44 -13.07 -6.88
N PRO A 12 3.28 -13.38 -7.89
CA PRO A 12 3.21 -14.67 -8.55
C PRO A 12 3.51 -15.80 -7.55
N PRO A 13 2.93 -17.00 -7.76
CA PRO A 13 3.07 -18.12 -6.83
C PRO A 13 4.51 -18.64 -6.72
N ALA A 14 5.34 -18.41 -7.73
CA ALA A 14 6.76 -18.77 -7.75
C ALA A 14 7.61 -17.49 -7.85
N LEU A 15 8.12 -17.05 -6.70
CA LEU A 15 9.10 -15.97 -6.61
C LEU A 15 10.51 -16.55 -6.60
N VAL A 16 11.43 -15.83 -7.25
CA VAL A 16 12.86 -16.18 -7.29
C VAL A 16 13.66 -15.04 -6.71
N GLU A 17 14.73 -15.36 -5.99
CA GLU A 17 15.68 -14.35 -5.49
C GLU A 17 16.21 -13.47 -6.63
N GLY A 18 16.26 -12.15 -6.39
CA GLY A 18 16.75 -11.18 -7.36
C GLY A 18 15.76 -10.85 -8.47
N GLN A 19 14.62 -11.55 -8.57
CA GLN A 19 13.58 -11.29 -9.54
C GLN A 19 13.09 -9.84 -9.44
N VAL A 20 13.06 -9.17 -10.59
CA VAL A 20 12.38 -7.88 -10.75
C VAL A 20 10.98 -8.16 -11.26
N LEU A 21 9.98 -7.69 -10.53
CA LEU A 21 8.58 -7.81 -10.91
C LEU A 21 8.17 -6.57 -11.72
N PRO A 22 7.26 -6.71 -12.70
CA PRO A 22 6.79 -5.60 -13.50
C PRO A 22 6.31 -4.43 -12.64
N ALA A 23 6.56 -3.22 -13.14
CA ALA A 23 6.03 -2.01 -12.53
C ALA A 23 4.51 -2.04 -12.54
N VAL A 24 3.90 -1.65 -11.43
CA VAL A 24 2.44 -1.55 -11.30
C VAL A 24 2.09 -0.09 -11.14
N ARG A 25 1.10 0.34 -11.91
CA ARG A 25 0.42 1.61 -11.70
C ARG A 25 -0.91 1.32 -11.03
N PHE A 26 -1.19 2.04 -9.95
CA PHE A 26 -2.48 2.03 -9.29
C PHE A 26 -3.06 3.43 -9.38
N ALA A 27 -4.32 3.55 -9.80
CA ALA A 27 -5.08 4.78 -9.73
C ALA A 27 -6.31 4.53 -8.86
N SER A 28 -6.55 5.40 -7.88
CA SER A 28 -7.73 5.38 -7.02
C SER A 28 -8.44 6.71 -7.10
N CYS A 29 -9.75 6.68 -7.08
CA CYS A 29 -10.58 7.87 -6.86
C CYS A 29 -11.26 7.73 -5.50
N TYR A 30 -11.33 8.82 -4.75
CA TYR A 30 -11.99 8.89 -3.46
C TYR A 30 -13.04 9.99 -3.51
N GLU A 31 -14.24 9.66 -3.06
CA GLU A 31 -15.35 10.60 -2.89
C GLU A 31 -15.94 10.37 -1.50
N PHE A 32 -15.80 11.35 -0.61
CA PHE A 32 -16.39 11.33 0.72
C PHE A 32 -17.39 12.48 0.86
N ARG A 33 -18.54 12.21 1.48
CA ARG A 33 -19.46 13.26 1.89
C ARG A 33 -19.11 13.74 3.29
N ILE A 34 -18.91 15.05 3.44
CA ILE A 34 -18.71 15.69 4.74
C ILE A 34 -20.06 16.19 5.23
N VAL A 35 -20.46 15.75 6.42
CA VAL A 35 -21.73 16.08 7.05
C VAL A 35 -21.51 16.74 8.40
N ASP A 36 -22.40 17.67 8.75
CA ASP A 36 -22.49 18.17 10.12
C ASP A 36 -22.93 17.03 11.03
N ARG A 37 -22.13 16.75 12.07
CA ARG A 37 -22.37 15.60 12.96
C ARG A 37 -23.68 15.70 13.74
N ARG A 38 -24.15 16.92 14.05
CA ARG A 38 -25.34 17.17 14.88
C ARG A 38 -26.62 17.13 14.06
N THR A 39 -26.60 17.69 12.85
CA THR A 39 -27.79 17.83 12.01
C THR A 39 -27.85 16.81 10.87
N GLY A 40 -26.74 16.11 10.58
CA GLY A 40 -26.62 15.22 9.43
C GLY A 40 -26.65 15.94 8.08
N THR A 41 -26.66 17.28 8.07
CA THR A 41 -26.75 18.06 6.84
C THR A 41 -25.42 17.99 6.09
N LYS A 42 -25.48 17.84 4.76
CA LYS A 42 -24.29 17.89 3.91
C LYS A 42 -23.65 19.28 4.00
N VAL A 43 -22.36 19.31 4.35
CA VAL A 43 -21.53 20.52 4.36
C VAL A 43 -20.75 20.62 3.05
N SER A 44 -20.18 19.51 2.57
CA SER A 44 -19.38 19.45 1.34
C SER A 44 -19.22 18.01 0.84
N ASP A 45 -18.67 17.86 -0.35
CA ASP A 45 -17.95 16.65 -0.75
C ASP A 45 -16.44 16.85 -0.59
N PHE A 46 -15.71 15.75 -0.48
CA PHE A 46 -14.26 15.65 -0.57
C PHE A 46 -13.96 14.69 -1.70
N VAL A 47 -13.45 15.23 -2.81
CA VAL A 47 -13.13 14.45 -4.01
C VAL A 47 -11.64 14.53 -4.26
N GLY A 48 -11.00 13.40 -4.54
CA GLY A 48 -9.59 13.34 -4.89
C GLY A 48 -9.25 12.11 -5.71
N SER A 49 -8.10 12.13 -6.37
CA SER A 49 -7.58 11.00 -7.13
C SER A 49 -6.12 10.77 -6.79
N MET A 50 -5.78 9.54 -6.45
CA MET A 50 -4.42 9.14 -6.13
C MET A 50 -3.84 8.27 -7.24
N CYS A 51 -2.60 8.54 -7.64
CA CYS A 51 -1.81 7.63 -8.47
C CYS A 51 -0.61 7.10 -7.69
N ALA A 52 -0.31 5.81 -7.85
CA ALA A 52 0.92 5.21 -7.35
C ALA A 52 1.64 4.39 -8.41
N LEU A 53 2.97 4.43 -8.38
CA LEU A 53 3.86 3.68 -9.27
C LEU A 53 5.00 3.06 -8.46
N PHE A 54 5.38 1.83 -8.79
CA PHE A 54 6.53 1.16 -8.19
C PHE A 54 7.03 -0.03 -9.01
N GLU A 55 8.35 -0.21 -9.05
CA GLU A 55 9.05 -1.43 -9.47
C GLU A 55 9.46 -2.21 -8.22
N ARG A 56 9.30 -3.55 -8.24
CA ARG A 56 9.50 -4.40 -7.06
C ARG A 56 10.63 -5.39 -7.29
N ARG A 57 11.50 -5.52 -6.31
CA ARG A 57 12.62 -6.48 -6.33
C ARG A 57 12.50 -7.49 -5.20
N VAL A 58 12.57 -8.77 -5.55
CA VAL A 58 12.58 -9.88 -4.60
C VAL A 58 13.97 -10.04 -4.01
N GLY A 59 14.09 -9.96 -2.69
CA GLY A 59 15.34 -10.23 -1.97
C GLY A 59 15.56 -11.70 -1.66
N THR A 60 16.58 -12.01 -0.87
CA THR A 60 16.87 -13.36 -0.37
C THR A 60 15.81 -13.80 0.65
N LEU A 61 15.43 -15.08 0.61
CA LEU A 61 14.48 -15.67 1.56
C LEU A 61 14.99 -15.53 3.00
N GLN A 62 14.14 -15.04 3.89
CA GLN A 62 14.50 -14.71 5.27
C GLN A 62 13.47 -15.22 6.27
N ARG A 63 13.90 -15.47 7.50
CA ARG A 63 13.00 -15.85 8.59
C ARG A 63 12.31 -14.59 9.13
N LEU A 64 10.98 -14.58 9.07
CA LEU A 64 10.13 -13.56 9.67
C LEU A 64 9.47 -14.13 10.93
N LYS A 65 9.69 -13.46 12.08
CA LYS A 65 8.92 -13.72 13.30
C LYS A 65 7.58 -13.01 13.21
N LEU A 66 6.49 -13.77 13.27
CA LEU A 66 5.14 -13.24 13.19
C LEU A 66 4.71 -12.58 14.51
N ALA A 67 3.80 -11.61 14.43
CA ALA A 67 3.22 -10.96 15.60
C ALA A 67 2.41 -11.94 16.48
N THR A 68 1.74 -12.93 15.87
CA THR A 68 0.99 -14.00 16.58
C THR A 68 1.87 -15.08 17.19
N GLY A 69 3.20 -14.97 17.04
CA GLY A 69 4.13 -16.02 17.42
C GLY A 69 4.40 -17.00 16.28
N GLY A 70 5.51 -17.72 16.39
CA GLY A 70 6.03 -18.56 15.31
C GLY A 70 6.89 -17.80 14.30
N THR A 71 7.43 -18.56 13.34
CA THR A 71 8.38 -18.07 12.34
C THR A 71 8.05 -18.66 10.98
N LEU A 72 8.06 -17.82 9.94
CA LEU A 72 7.91 -18.24 8.55
C LEU A 72 9.16 -17.88 7.75
N LEU A 73 9.43 -18.64 6.68
CA LEU A 73 10.36 -18.22 5.64
C LEU A 73 9.60 -17.38 4.62
N CYS A 74 10.05 -16.16 4.39
CA CYS A 74 9.37 -15.18 3.55
C CYS A 74 10.35 -14.44 2.65
N TRP A 75 9.88 -14.05 1.47
CA TRP A 75 10.59 -13.20 0.54
C TRP A 75 10.39 -11.73 0.93
N PRO A 76 11.45 -10.98 1.24
CA PRO A 76 11.35 -9.53 1.39
C PRO A 76 11.33 -8.89 0.00
N ILE A 77 10.23 -8.24 -0.34
CA ILE A 77 10.03 -7.61 -1.64
C ILE A 77 10.10 -6.10 -1.44
N ARG A 78 11.13 -5.47 -2.00
CA ARG A 78 11.43 -4.05 -1.79
C ARG A 78 11.05 -3.22 -2.99
N TYR A 79 10.48 -2.05 -2.72
CA TYR A 79 10.09 -1.10 -3.75
C TYR A 79 9.94 0.31 -3.19
N THR A 80 10.07 1.30 -4.07
CA THR A 80 9.74 2.68 -3.75
C THR A 80 8.37 2.99 -4.35
N LYS A 81 7.41 3.34 -3.51
CA LYS A 81 6.06 3.74 -3.91
C LYS A 81 5.98 5.25 -3.97
N PHE A 82 5.88 5.78 -5.18
CA PHE A 82 5.45 7.15 -5.40
C PHE A 82 3.94 7.22 -5.18
N VAL A 83 3.46 8.23 -4.44
CA VAL A 83 2.04 8.48 -4.20
C VAL A 83 1.79 9.95 -4.52
N ASP A 84 1.05 10.20 -5.59
CA ASP A 84 0.50 11.52 -5.86
C ASP A 84 -0.96 11.53 -5.41
N PRO A 85 -1.28 12.24 -4.31
CA PRO A 85 -2.65 12.33 -3.81
C PRO A 85 -3.54 13.28 -4.64
N GLY A 86 -2.95 14.06 -5.56
CA GLY A 86 -3.66 14.98 -6.44
C GLY A 86 -4.23 16.21 -5.73
N ARG A 87 -5.25 16.79 -6.36
CA ARG A 87 -6.01 17.93 -5.83
C ARG A 87 -7.26 17.44 -5.12
N PHE A 88 -7.52 18.00 -3.96
CA PHE A 88 -8.73 17.79 -3.18
C PHE A 88 -9.58 19.04 -3.21
N ARG A 89 -10.89 18.89 -3.32
CA ARG A 89 -11.82 20.00 -3.10
C ARG A 89 -12.51 19.83 -1.74
N LEU A 90 -12.45 20.87 -0.92
CA LEU A 90 -13.19 20.99 0.34
C LEU A 90 -13.99 22.29 0.31
N VAL A 91 -15.32 22.16 0.24
CA VAL A 91 -16.26 23.27 0.00
C VAL A 91 -15.84 23.98 -1.30
N ASP A 92 -15.34 25.22 -1.21
CA ASP A 92 -14.89 26.03 -2.35
C ASP A 92 -13.36 26.19 -2.38
N THR A 93 -12.64 25.41 -1.56
CA THR A 93 -11.18 25.48 -1.46
C THR A 93 -10.55 24.25 -2.11
N ASP A 94 -9.69 24.48 -3.09
CA ASP A 94 -8.84 23.44 -3.64
C ASP A 94 -7.57 23.31 -2.77
N ILE A 95 -7.34 22.12 -2.24
CA ILE A 95 -6.17 21.74 -1.44
C ILE A 95 -5.28 20.85 -2.31
N GLU A 96 -4.08 21.32 -2.62
CA GLU A 96 -3.06 20.53 -3.31
C GLU A 96 -2.18 19.87 -2.26
N LEU A 97 -2.12 18.54 -2.27
CA LEU A 97 -1.25 17.79 -1.37
C LEU A 97 0.03 17.41 -2.11
N GLU A 98 1.16 17.51 -1.42
CA GLU A 98 2.46 17.17 -2.01
C GLU A 98 2.56 15.66 -2.28
N PRO A 99 3.05 15.26 -3.47
CA PRO A 99 3.38 13.88 -3.73
C PRO A 99 4.44 13.35 -2.76
N THR A 100 4.28 12.09 -2.36
CA THR A 100 5.09 11.45 -1.34
C THR A 100 5.81 10.23 -1.91
N MET A 101 7.05 10.01 -1.48
CA MET A 101 7.83 8.83 -1.81
C MET A 101 7.99 7.96 -0.56
N LEU A 102 7.60 6.69 -0.65
CA LEU A 102 7.61 5.74 0.45
C LEU A 102 8.53 4.56 0.10
N ASP A 103 9.38 4.17 1.04
CA ASP A 103 10.14 2.93 0.92
C ASP A 103 9.37 1.79 1.56
N MET A 104 9.05 0.78 0.76
CA MET A 104 8.15 -0.30 1.13
C MET A 104 8.92 -1.63 1.18
N THR A 105 8.58 -2.48 2.15
CA THR A 105 8.96 -3.90 2.14
C THR A 105 7.75 -4.77 2.44
N ASP A 106 7.35 -5.58 1.46
CA ASP A 106 6.35 -6.62 1.65
C ASP A 106 7.02 -7.96 1.95
N TRP A 107 6.60 -8.63 3.01
CA TRP A 107 7.08 -9.95 3.39
C TRP A 107 6.13 -11.04 2.89
N CYS A 108 6.35 -11.51 1.66
CA CYS A 108 5.53 -12.54 1.04
C CYS A 108 6.00 -13.93 1.46
N CYS A 109 5.16 -14.68 2.17
CA CYS A 109 5.51 -15.98 2.75
C CYS A 109 4.92 -17.12 1.89
N PRO A 110 5.74 -17.94 1.20
CA PRO A 110 5.24 -18.99 0.30
C PRO A 110 4.31 -20.00 0.98
N ALA A 111 4.57 -20.32 2.26
CA ALA A 111 3.73 -21.25 3.04
C ALA A 111 2.28 -20.76 3.23
N ARG A 112 2.05 -19.44 3.17
CA ARG A 112 0.72 -18.82 3.30
C ARG A 112 0.20 -18.23 1.98
N ARG A 113 1.06 -18.13 0.96
CA ARG A 113 0.77 -17.47 -0.33
C ARG A 113 0.27 -16.03 -0.17
N LEU A 114 0.72 -15.35 0.89
CA LEU A 114 0.25 -14.03 1.31
C LEU A 114 1.43 -13.18 1.80
N VAL A 115 1.23 -11.86 1.74
CA VAL A 115 2.07 -10.90 2.46
C VAL A 115 1.66 -10.94 3.93
N MET A 116 2.57 -11.36 4.81
CA MET A 116 2.29 -11.46 6.25
C MET A 116 2.67 -10.20 7.03
N ARG A 117 3.57 -9.39 6.46
CA ARG A 117 3.99 -8.10 7.02
C ARG A 117 4.24 -7.10 5.90
N GLN A 118 3.83 -5.87 6.11
CA GLN A 118 4.26 -4.73 5.32
C GLN A 118 4.99 -3.72 6.20
N GLU A 119 6.16 -3.28 5.75
CA GLU A 119 6.92 -2.22 6.39
C GLU A 119 6.94 -0.99 5.48
N VAL A 120 6.71 0.17 6.06
CA VAL A 120 6.72 1.46 5.38
C VAL A 120 7.72 2.36 6.08
N ARG A 121 8.64 2.94 5.31
CA ARG A 121 9.54 3.98 5.78
C ARG A 121 9.27 5.28 5.03
N TYR A 122 9.12 6.34 5.79
CA TYR A 122 8.92 7.69 5.27
C TYR A 122 9.63 8.69 6.18
N ARG A 123 10.62 9.41 5.63
CA ARG A 123 11.49 10.31 6.41
C ARG A 123 12.09 9.54 7.61
N ASN A 124 11.88 10.04 8.84
CA ASN A 124 12.36 9.42 10.07
C ASN A 124 11.28 8.53 10.75
N GLN A 125 10.21 8.20 10.05
CA GLN A 125 9.13 7.37 10.56
C GLN A 125 9.14 5.99 9.92
N GLN A 126 8.85 4.97 10.74
CA GLN A 126 8.62 3.60 10.30
C GLN A 126 7.25 3.13 10.79
N GLN A 127 6.49 2.53 9.90
CA GLN A 127 5.23 1.87 10.20
C GLN A 127 5.33 0.39 9.81
N VAL A 128 4.65 -0.47 10.58
CA VAL A 128 4.60 -1.91 10.34
C VAL A 128 3.15 -2.35 10.46
N ALA A 129 2.66 -3.03 9.43
CA ALA A 129 1.37 -3.69 9.43
C ALA A 129 1.59 -5.21 9.38
N ASP A 130 1.05 -5.92 10.37
CA ASP A 130 1.14 -7.39 10.48
C ASP A 130 -0.23 -8.02 10.24
N VAL A 131 -0.25 -9.12 9.51
CA VAL A 131 -1.42 -10.01 9.45
C VAL A 131 -1.44 -10.85 10.72
N LEU A 132 -2.50 -10.70 11.51
CA LEU A 132 -2.68 -11.45 12.75
C LEU A 132 -3.46 -12.75 12.50
N GLU A 133 -4.61 -12.64 11.84
CA GLU A 133 -5.51 -13.76 11.57
C GLU A 133 -5.94 -13.75 10.10
N ILE A 134 -6.25 -14.93 9.57
CA ILE A 134 -6.78 -15.15 8.23
C ILE A 134 -7.97 -16.09 8.43
N ASP A 135 -9.17 -15.56 8.22
CA ASP A 135 -10.42 -16.32 8.22
C ASP A 135 -10.59 -17.17 6.95
#